data_AF-A0A318D265-F1
#
_entry.id   AF-A0A318D265-F1
#
_cell.length_a   1.000
_cell.length_b   1.000
_cell.length_c   1.000
_cell.angle_alpha   90.00
_cell.angle_beta   90.00
_cell.angle_gamma   90.00
#
_symmetry.space_group_name_H-M   'P 1'
#
loop_
_entity.id
_entity.type
_entity.pdbx_description
1 polymer ?
#
loop_
_entity_poly.entity_id
_entity_poly.type
_entity_poly.pdbx_seq_one_letter_code
_entity_poly.pdbx_strand_id
1 'polypeptide(L)'
;MATARLTKIPNIPNVSEEELSPLVAELLDICCLQQELILSLQEQNQILRDEIAILKNLKPKPNIKPSNLENRPDKKKEKQE
;
A
#
# COMPACT_ATOMS: atom_id res chain seq x y z
N MET A 1 8.46 25.82 -1.69
CA MET A 1 9.01 24.63 -2.36
C MET A 1 7.93 23.56 -2.34
N ALA A 2 7.45 23.13 -3.50
CA ALA A 2 6.42 22.10 -3.59
C ALA A 2 7.08 20.73 -3.37
N THR A 3 6.98 20.20 -2.15
CA THR A 3 7.35 18.81 -1.88
C THR A 3 6.32 17.91 -2.54
N ALA A 4 6.72 17.23 -3.62
CA ALA A 4 5.90 16.20 -4.24
C ALA A 4 5.60 15.12 -3.18
N ARG A 5 4.33 15.00 -2.78
CA ARG A 5 3.88 13.94 -1.88
C ARG A 5 3.87 12.65 -2.68
N LEU A 6 4.93 11.85 -2.58
CA LEU A 6 4.94 10.46 -3.02
C LEU A 6 3.92 9.70 -2.15
N THR A 7 2.74 9.44 -2.69
CA THR A 7 1.65 8.73 -2.00
C THR A 7 1.85 7.22 -1.97
N LYS A 8 2.83 6.71 -2.72
CA LYS A 8 3.15 5.29 -2.83
C LYS A 8 4.63 5.07 -2.50
N ILE A 9 4.90 4.10 -1.64
CA ILE A 9 6.26 3.67 -1.32
C ILE A 9 6.87 3.03 -2.58
N PRO A 10 8.03 3.51 -3.06
CA PRO A 10 8.69 2.94 -4.21
C PRO A 10 9.21 1.53 -3.90
N ASN A 11 9.14 0.64 -4.90
CA ASN A 11 9.67 -0.72 -4.77
C ASN A 11 11.20 -0.68 -4.91
N ILE A 12 11.91 -1.44 -4.07
CA ILE A 12 13.37 -1.53 -4.13
C ILE A 12 13.72 -2.54 -5.22
N PRO A 13 14.52 -2.14 -6.24
CA PRO A 13 14.88 -3.04 -7.33
C PRO A 13 15.71 -4.22 -6.83
N ASN A 14 15.46 -5.41 -7.40
CA ASN A 14 16.29 -6.59 -7.17
C ASN A 14 17.54 -6.49 -8.06
N VAL A 15 18.71 -6.37 -7.45
CA VAL A 15 20.01 -6.23 -8.12
C VAL A 15 20.88 -7.41 -7.71
N SER A 16 21.52 -8.08 -8.68
CA SER A 16 22.38 -9.24 -8.40
C SER A 16 23.60 -8.85 -7.56
N GLU A 17 23.97 -9.69 -6.60
CA GLU A 17 25.08 -9.44 -5.67
C GLU A 17 26.43 -9.23 -6.37
N GLU A 18 26.62 -9.82 -7.56
CA GLU A 18 27.86 -9.67 -8.33
C GLU A 18 28.05 -8.27 -8.92
N GLU A 19 26.97 -7.50 -9.06
CA GLU A 19 26.97 -6.14 -9.62
C GLU A 19 26.96 -5.06 -8.53
N LEU A 20 26.86 -5.46 -7.25
CA LEU A 20 26.76 -4.54 -6.13
C LEU A 20 28.15 -4.17 -5.60
N SER A 21 28.49 -2.88 -5.72
CA SER A 21 29.57 -2.29 -4.93
C SER A 21 29.23 -2.38 -3.44
N PRO A 22 30.21 -2.61 -2.54
CA PRO A 22 29.97 -2.66 -1.09
C PRO A 22 29.16 -1.46 -0.54
N LEU A 23 29.42 -0.26 -1.05
CA LEU A 23 28.69 0.95 -0.68
C LEU A 23 27.21 0.90 -1.10
N VAL A 24 26.93 0.33 -2.27
CA VAL A 24 25.56 0.21 -2.79
C VAL A 24 24.78 -0.86 -2.03
N ALA A 25 25.45 -1.95 -1.62
CA ALA A 25 24.85 -2.97 -0.76
C ALA A 25 24.42 -2.38 0.60
N GLU A 26 25.29 -1.63 1.27
CA GLU A 26 24.94 -0.94 2.52
C GLU A 26 23.77 0.04 2.34
N LEU A 27 23.76 0.78 1.23
CA LEU A 27 22.66 1.69 0.92
C LEU A 27 21.33 0.96 0.71
N LEU A 28 21.35 -0.21 0.05
CA LEU A 28 20.16 -1.04 -0.13
C LEU A 28 19.61 -1.54 1.20
N ASP A 29 20.47 -2.00 2.11
CA ASP A 29 20.05 -2.41 3.45
C ASP A 29 19.38 -1.27 4.21
N ILE A 30 19.96 -0.07 4.17
CA ILE A 30 19.37 1.13 4.77
C ILE A 30 18.00 1.43 4.13
N CYS A 31 17.87 1.33 2.81
CA CYS A 31 16.60 1.54 2.12
C CYS A 31 15.53 0.51 2.53
N CYS A 32 15.91 -0.75 2.68
CA CYS A 32 15.02 -1.83 3.13
C CYS A 32 14.50 -1.56 4.54
N LEU A 33 15.39 -1.22 5.48
CA LEU A 33 15.01 -0.87 6.86
C LEU A 33 14.08 0.36 6.90
N GLN A 34 14.35 1.37 6.09
CA GLN A 34 13.48 2.55 5.99
C GLN A 34 12.10 2.19 5.43
N GLN A 35 12.03 1.29 4.45
CA GLN A 35 10.77 0.85 3.86
C GLN A 35 9.88 0.15 4.90
N GLU A 36 10.45 -0.77 5.67
CA GLU A 36 9.73 -1.46 6.76
C GLU A 36 9.21 -0.48 7.80
N LEU A 37 10.06 0.47 8.22
CA LEU A 37 9.67 1.50 9.17
C LEU A 37 8.50 2.36 8.65
N ILE A 38 8.56 2.78 7.39
CA ILE A 38 7.50 3.58 6.77
C ILE A 38 6.19 2.80 6.74
N LEU A 39 6.22 1.51 6.39
CA LEU A 39 5.03 0.64 6.37
C LEU A 39 4.41 0.53 7.77
N SER A 40 5.22 0.28 8.79
CA SER A 40 4.74 0.23 10.19
C SER A 40 4.14 1.57 10.64
N LEU A 41 4.78 2.68 10.30
CA LEU A 41 4.25 4.01 10.63
C LEU A 41 2.94 4.32 9.91
N GLN A 42 2.77 3.87 8.67
CA GLN A 42 1.51 4.04 7.93
C GLN A 42 0.36 3.27 8.59
N GLU A 43 0.61 2.04 9.04
CA GLU A 43 -0.35 1.23 9.78
C GLU A 43 -0.76 1.92 11.09
N GLN A 44 0.22 2.32 11.90
CA GLN A 44 -0.04 3.04 13.16
C GLN A 44 -0.81 4.34 12.93
N ASN A 45 -0.45 5.12 11.90
CA ASN A 45 -1.18 6.32 11.53
C ASN A 45 -2.63 6.02 11.13
N GLN A 46 -2.89 4.92 10.42
CA GLN A 46 -4.24 4.54 10.05
C GLN A 46 -5.07 4.19 11.30
N ILE A 47 -4.51 3.40 12.23
CA ILE A 47 -5.15 3.07 13.51
C ILE A 47 -5.52 4.33 14.29
N LEU A 48 -4.56 5.24 14.47
CA LEU A 48 -4.78 6.49 15.20
C LEU A 48 -5.85 7.38 14.54
N ARG A 49 -5.88 7.43 13.21
CA ARG A 49 -6.90 8.19 12.48
C ARG A 49 -8.30 7.60 12.69
N ASP A 50 -8.40 6.28 12.74
CA ASP A 50 -9.66 5.59 12.99
C ASP A 50 -10.12 5.81 14.45
N GLU A 51 -9.20 5.78 15.41
CA GLU A 51 -9.48 6.11 16.81
C GLU A 51 -9.96 7.56 16.97
N ILE A 52 -9.29 8.52 16.31
CA ILE A 52 -9.74 9.92 16.28
C ILE A 52 -11.14 10.04 15.69
N ALA A 53 -11.49 9.27 14.66
CA ALA A 53 -12.82 9.30 14.07
C ALA A 53 -13.89 8.80 15.04
N ILE A 54 -13.61 7.72 15.79
CA ILE A 54 -14.48 7.20 16.84
C ILE A 54 -14.68 8.27 17.92
N LEU A 55 -13.60 8.85 18.44
CA LEU A 55 -13.65 9.88 19.48
C LEU A 55 -14.40 11.14 19.02
N LYS A 56 -14.33 11.48 17.73
CA LYS A 56 -15.05 12.61 17.14
C LYS A 56 -16.49 12.28 16.76
N ASN A 57 -17.00 11.09 17.06
CA ASN A 57 -18.31 10.59 16.61
C ASN A 57 -18.52 10.73 15.08
N LEU A 58 -17.43 10.64 14.31
CA LEU A 58 -17.49 10.59 12.86
C LEU A 58 -17.92 9.19 12.45
N LYS A 59 -18.66 9.08 11.34
CA LYS A 59 -19.04 7.75 10.80
C LYS A 59 -17.75 6.96 10.52
N PRO A 60 -17.59 5.76 11.10
CA PRO A 60 -16.40 4.96 10.88
C PRO A 60 -16.27 4.58 9.41
N LYS A 61 -15.04 4.31 8.98
CA LYS A 61 -14.77 3.90 7.60
C LYS A 61 -15.64 2.67 7.27
N PRO A 62 -16.41 2.68 6.17
CA PRO A 62 -17.25 1.55 5.83
C PRO A 62 -16.38 0.32 5.65
N ASN A 63 -16.80 -0.81 6.23
CA ASN A 63 -16.15 -2.09 6.00
C ASN A 63 -16.48 -2.54 4.57
N ILE A 64 -15.60 -2.20 3.62
CA ILE A 64 -15.76 -2.56 2.21
C ILE A 64 -15.38 -4.02 2.07
N LYS A 65 -16.37 -4.88 1.81
CA LYS A 65 -16.11 -6.28 1.44
C LYS A 65 -15.31 -6.31 0.12
N PRO A 66 -14.36 -7.26 -0.05
CA PRO A 66 -13.66 -7.41 -1.30
C PRO A 66 -14.65 -7.58 -2.45
N SER A 67 -14.36 -6.94 -3.58
CA SER A 67 -15.26 -6.95 -4.73
C SER A 67 -15.30 -8.33 -5.36
N ASN A 68 -16.49 -8.93 -5.49
CA ASN A 68 -16.70 -10.21 -6.19
C ASN A 68 -16.69 -10.06 -7.73
N LEU A 69 -16.04 -9.02 -8.27
CA LEU A 69 -16.02 -8.76 -9.71
C LEU A 69 -15.37 -9.90 -10.51
N GLU A 70 -14.34 -10.55 -9.97
CA GLU A 70 -13.67 -11.70 -10.62
C GLU A 70 -14.51 -12.99 -10.57
N ASN A 71 -15.46 -13.09 -9.63
CA ASN A 71 -16.29 -14.29 -9.42
C ASN A 71 -17.66 -14.22 -10.11
N ARG A 72 -17.93 -13.21 -10.95
CA ARG A 72 -19.18 -13.18 -11.72
C ARG A 72 -19.05 -14.10 -12.93
N PRO A 73 -19.82 -15.20 -13.01
CA PRO A 73 -19.97 -15.90 -14.28
C PRO A 73 -20.64 -14.95 -15.28
N ASP A 74 -20.02 -14.77 -16.44
CA ASP A 74 -20.57 -13.99 -17.54
C ASP A 74 -21.93 -14.56 -17.95
N LYS A 75 -23.02 -13.93 -17.48
CA LYS A 75 -24.35 -14.22 -18.01
C LYS A 75 -24.39 -13.76 -19.46
N LYS A 76 -24.10 -14.69 -20.39
CA LYS A 76 -24.44 -14.54 -21.81
C LYS A 76 -25.91 -14.15 -21.90
N LYS A 77 -26.17 -12.96 -22.43
CA LYS A 77 -27.52 -12.47 -22.71
C LYS A 77 -28.11 -13.37 -23.80
N GLU A 78 -29.05 -14.23 -23.45
CA GLU A 78 -29.95 -14.86 -24.43
C GLU A 78 -30.74 -13.74 -25.13
N LYS A 79 -30.55 -13.63 -26.44
CA LYS A 79 -31.43 -12.85 -27.31
C LYS A 79 -32.79 -13.58 -27.33
N GLN A 80 -33.83 -12.93 -26.84
CA GLN A 80 -35.20 -13.32 -27.13
C GLN A 80 -35.56 -12.73 -28.50
N GLU A 81 -35.83 -13.61 -29.47
CA GLU A 81 -36.62 -13.34 -30.68
C GLU A 81 -38.11 -13.44 -30.36
#